data_AF-A0A951LG13-F1
#
_entry.id   AF-A0A951LG13-F1
#
_cell.length_a   1.000
_cell.length_b   1.000
_cell.length_c   1.000
_cell.angle_alpha   90.00
_cell.angle_beta   90.00
_cell.angle_gamma   90.00
#
_symmetry.space_group_name_H-M   'P 1'
#
loop_
_entity.id
_entity.type
_entity.pdbx_description
1 polymer ?
#
loop_
_entity_poly.entity_id
_entity_poly.type
_entity_poly.pdbx_seq_one_letter_code
_entity_poly.pdbx_strand_id
1 'polypeptide(L)' 'MTNERKIWEAALLLVRRHGQEAAEIAEREAERLRGGQDELTCVVWCWIARSTAELLRPEPGFGERIH' A
#
# COMPACT_ATOMS: atom_id res chain seq x y z
N MET A 1 -11.80 1.02 -15.06
CA MET A 1 -11.52 0.55 -13.68
C MET A 1 -10.28 1.27 -13.23
N THR A 2 -10.41 2.22 -12.31
CA THR A 2 -9.35 3.13 -11.89
C THR A 2 -8.22 2.36 -11.21
N ASN A 3 -6.96 2.68 -11.54
CA ASN A 3 -5.76 2.05 -10.95
C ASN A 3 -5.80 2.04 -9.41
N GLU A 4 -6.47 3.01 -8.82
CA GLU A 4 -6.75 3.13 -7.39
C GLU A 4 -7.44 1.90 -6.78
N ARG A 5 -8.49 1.37 -7.42
CA ARG A 5 -9.17 0.17 -6.89
C ARG A 5 -8.23 -1.03 -6.82
N LYS A 6 -7.37 -1.20 -7.83
CA LYS A 6 -6.38 -2.29 -7.85
C LYS A 6 -5.30 -2.12 -6.78
N ILE A 7 -4.90 -0.88 -6.48
CA ILE A 7 -3.97 -0.57 -5.38
C ILE A 7 -4.60 -0.98 -4.04
N TRP A 8 -5.86 -0.61 -3.79
CA TRP A 8 -6.57 -1.01 -2.57
C TRP A 8 -6.78 -2.52 -2.46
N GLU A 9 -7.13 -3.20 -3.56
CA GLU A 9 -7.25 -4.66 -3.58
C GLU A 9 -5.90 -5.33 -3.27
N ALA A 10 -4.80 -4.83 -3.84
CA ALA A 10 -3.46 -5.33 -3.55
C ALA A 10 -3.06 -5.11 -2.08
N ALA A 11 -3.29 -3.91 -1.55
CA ALA A 11 -3.04 -3.58 -0.14
C ALA A 11 -3.85 -4.50 0.79
N LEU A 12 -5.14 -4.72 0.49
CA LEU A 12 -5.99 -5.62 1.26
C LEU A 12 -5.49 -7.06 1.24
N LEU A 13 -5.05 -7.56 0.08
CA LEU A 13 -4.47 -8.89 -0.04
C LEU A 13 -3.18 -9.02 0.77
N LEU A 14 -2.36 -7.95 0.80
CA LEU A 14 -1.13 -7.91 1.57
C LEU A 14 -1.41 -7.99 3.08
N VAL A 15 -2.35 -7.17 3.58
CA VAL A 15 -2.79 -7.18 4.99
C VAL A 15 -3.37 -8.54 5.37
N ARG A 16 -4.20 -9.14 4.52
CA ARG A 16 -4.77 -10.47 4.78
C ARG A 16 -3.71 -11.56 4.90
N ARG A 17 -2.60 -11.43 4.17
CA ARG A 17 -1.52 -12.42 4.14
C ARG A 17 -0.50 -12.21 5.25
N HIS A 18 -0.17 -10.95 5.57
CA HIS A 18 0.98 -10.60 6.42
C HIS A 18 0.59 -9.81 7.68
N GLY A 19 -0.69 -9.47 7.86
CA GLY A 19 -1.16 -8.74 9.02
C GLY A 19 -0.49 -7.38 9.17
N GLN A 20 0.02 -7.10 10.38
CA GLN A 20 0.67 -5.84 10.72
C GLN A 20 2.01 -5.62 9.98
N GLU A 21 2.67 -6.68 9.53
CA GLU A 21 3.93 -6.59 8.78
C GLU A 21 3.73 -6.15 7.32
N ALA A 22 2.47 -6.08 6.85
CA ALA A 22 2.16 -5.81 5.47
C ALA A 22 2.73 -4.45 4.99
N ALA A 23 2.67 -3.41 5.80
CA ALA A 23 3.20 -2.09 5.43
C ALA A 23 4.72 -2.16 5.16
N GLU A 24 5.48 -2.78 6.07
CA GLU A 24 6.93 -2.93 5.92
C GLU A 24 7.31 -3.77 4.69
N ILE A 25 6.54 -4.82 4.38
CA ILE A 25 6.79 -5.66 3.21
C ILE A 25 6.60 -4.85 1.92
N ALA A 26 5.54 -4.06 1.83
CA ALA A 26 5.30 -3.20 0.67
C ALA A 26 6.38 -2.12 0.51
N GLU A 27 6.86 -1.55 1.62
CA GLU A 27 7.98 -0.60 1.61
C GLU A 27 9.28 -1.24 1.15
N ARG A 28 9.58 -2.47 1.60
CA ARG A 28 10.77 -3.22 1.13
C ARG A 28 10.71 -3.50 -0.37
N GLU A 29 9.55 -3.83 -0.91
CA GLU A 29 9.39 -4.02 -2.35
C GLU A 29 9.56 -2.70 -3.12
N ALA A 30 9.05 -1.59 -2.60
CA ALA A 30 9.29 -0.26 -3.18
C ALA A 30 10.80 0.07 -3.19
N GLU A 31 11.49 -0.15 -2.07
CA GLU A 31 12.92 0.13 -1.95
C GLU A 31 13.76 -0.79 -2.83
N ARG A 32 13.38 -2.06 -2.98
CA ARG A 32 14.05 -3.02 -3.90
C ARG A 32 14.02 -2.54 -5.35
N LEU A 33 12.98 -1.80 -5.73
CA LEU A 33 12.80 -1.28 -7.08
C LEU A 33 13.35 0.14 -7.26
N ARG A 34 13.72 0.81 -6.16
CA ARG A 34 14.30 2.15 -6.19
C ARG A 34 15.62 2.14 -6.96
N GLY A 35 15.72 2.98 -7.99
CA GLY A 35 16.91 3.05 -8.86
C GLY A 35 17.03 1.91 -9.89
N GLY A 36 16.01 1.04 -10.00
CA GLY A 36 15.90 0.05 -11.05
C GLY A 36 15.36 0.62 -12.38
N GLN A 37 15.31 -0.21 -13.42
CA GLN A 37 14.78 0.18 -14.74
C GLN A 37 13.25 0.30 -14.80
N ASP A 38 12.54 -0.08 -13.73
CA ASP A 38 11.08 -0.08 -13.67
C ASP A 38 10.55 0.87 -12.59
N GLU A 39 10.69 2.16 -12.88
CA GLU A 39 10.23 3.25 -12.01
C GLU A 39 8.71 3.22 -11.78
N LEU A 40 7.93 2.77 -12.77
CA LEU A 40 6.47 2.68 -12.64
C LEU A 40 6.08 1.62 -11.61
N THR A 41 6.71 0.45 -11.64
CA THR A 41 6.47 -0.59 -10.63
C THR A 41 6.90 -0.11 -9.24
N CYS A 42 8.00 0.64 -9.12
CA CYS A 42 8.39 1.28 -7.86
C CYS A 42 7.30 2.23 -7.35
N VAL A 43 6.76 3.11 -8.20
CA VAL A 43 5.68 4.04 -7.82
C VAL A 43 4.43 3.30 -7.38
N VAL A 44 4.04 2.22 -8.07
CA VAL A 44 2.89 1.38 -7.68
C VAL A 44 3.10 0.78 -6.29
N TRP A 45 4.30 0.27 -5.97
CA TRP A 45 4.60 -0.22 -4.63
C TRP A 45 4.57 0.87 -3.56
N CYS A 46 5.01 2.10 -3.88
CA CYS A 46 4.84 3.24 -2.96
C CYS A 46 3.37 3.52 -2.65
N TRP A 47 2.49 3.43 -3.65
CA TRP A 47 1.04 3.59 -3.44
C TRP A 47 0.45 2.43 -2.62
N ILE A 48 0.85 1.19 -2.89
CA ILE A 48 0.42 0.02 -2.11
C ILE A 48 0.88 0.14 -0.66
N ALA A 49 2.12 0.53 -0.41
CA ALA A 49 2.66 0.74 0.93
C ALA A 49 1.83 1.77 1.71
N ARG A 50 1.57 2.93 1.10
CA ARG A 50 0.72 3.97 1.70
C ARG A 50 -0.68 3.46 2.00
N SER A 51 -1.38 2.85 1.03
CA SER A 51 -2.72 2.32 1.25
C SER A 51 -2.75 1.20 2.31
N THR A 52 -1.69 0.39 2.39
CA THR A 52 -1.54 -0.64 3.41
C THR A 52 -1.40 -0.02 4.80
N ALA A 53 -0.61 1.04 4.95
CA ALA A 53 -0.52 1.79 6.20
C ALA A 53 -1.86 2.42 6.60
N GLU A 54 -2.62 2.95 5.63
CA GLU A 54 -3.98 3.46 5.89
C GLU A 54 -4.95 2.36 6.35
N LEU A 55 -4.91 1.17 5.73
CA LEU A 55 -5.74 0.01 6.14
C LEU A 55 -5.42 -0.46 7.57
N LEU A 56 -4.15 -0.37 7.96
CA LEU A 56 -3.68 -0.81 9.28
C LEU A 56 -3.84 0.27 10.34
N ARG A 57 -4.23 1.50 9.97
CA ARG A 57 -4.34 2.60 10.92
C ARG A 57 -5.46 2.30 11.93
N PRO A 58 -5.18 2.35 13.26
CA PRO A 58 -6.13 1.90 14.28
C PRO A 58 -7.38 2.78 14.41
N GLU A 59 -7.32 4.06 14.03
CA GLU A 59 -8.48 4.96 13.99
C GLU A 59 -8.39 5.91 12.79
N PRO A 60 -9.53 6.24 12.14
CA PRO A 60 -9.60 7.38 11.24
C PRO A 60 -9.35 8.67 12.04
N GLY A 61 -8.58 9.61 11.49
CA GLY A 61 -8.33 10.91 12.10
C GLY A 61 -9.65 11.66 12.22
N PHE A 62 -9.78 12.48 13.26
CA PHE A 62 -10.98 13.30 13.49
C PHE A 62 -11.34 14.07 12.22
N GLY A 63 -12.41 13.64 11.53
CA GLY A 63 -12.91 14.29 10.30
C GLY A 63 -12.86 13.45 9.02
N GLU A 64 -12.21 12.29 9.00
CA GLU A 64 -12.23 11.40 7.83
C GLU A 64 -13.48 10.50 7.85
N ARG A 65 -14.48 10.84 7.03
CA ARG A 65 -15.63 9.97 6.78
C ARG A 65 -15.20 8.85 5.83
N ILE A 66 -15.27 7.61 6.30
CA ILE A 66 -15.24 6.41 5.47
C ILE A 66 -16.52 6.43 4.63
N HIS A 67 -16.38 6.66 3.32
CA HIS A 67 -17.48 6.67 2.33
C HIS A 67 -17.64 5.32 1.64
#